data_AF-A0A1F3PKZ4-F1
#
_entry.id   AF-A0A1F3PKZ4-F1
#
_cell.length_a   1.000
_cell.length_b   1.000
_cell.length_c   1.000
_cell.angle_alpha   90.00
_cell.angle_beta   90.00
_cell.angle_gamma   90.00
#
_symmetry.space_group_name_H-M   'P 1'
#
loop_
_entity.id
_entity.type
_entity.pdbx_description
1 polymer ?
#
loop_
_entity_poly.entity_id
_entity_poly.type
_entity_poly.pdbx_seq_one_letter_code
_entity_poly.pdbx_strand_id
1 'polypeptide(L)'
;MKTIFAIFCTILLSAFVFAQSPEKLSYQAVIRDTGNILVKNQTIEIQISILQGSVSGTAVYVETQTPATNSNGLVSIEIGGGTVVSGDFTAIDWATGPYFIKTETDPDGTTGGVSYSITGTSQLLSVPYALYAEKAGTATGGGNFSHYIGEQYGGGVIFHLWKDNTGTEHGLVLALVDQGSSQTWSNITSTMVGISAQSPWDGLNNSNAIVAQSGHTTSAAKLCLDLVSGGQSDWYLPGIQELNMLCGNYYTISRALANIPGATQLAYGNYWSSSECSASTAHVFQFDRTYTQPSSKEGICSVRAVRAF
;
A
#
# COMPACT_ATOMS: atom_id res chain seq x y z
N MET A 1 -38.86 14.76 14.14
CA MET A 1 -38.22 15.97 13.54
C MET A 1 -37.01 16.45 14.33
N LYS A 2 -37.12 16.67 15.65
CA LYS A 2 -35.98 17.12 16.49
C LYS A 2 -34.74 16.20 16.46
N THR A 3 -34.95 14.88 16.40
CA THR A 3 -33.87 13.87 16.32
C THR A 3 -33.18 13.83 14.95
N ILE A 4 -33.92 13.97 13.86
CA ILE A 4 -33.36 14.01 12.49
C ILE A 4 -32.53 15.29 12.29
N PHE A 5 -33.04 16.42 12.78
CA PHE A 5 -32.30 17.70 12.75
C PHE A 5 -31.00 17.64 13.56
N ALA A 6 -31.04 17.01 14.74
CA ALA A 6 -29.84 16.81 15.56
C ALA A 6 -28.78 15.97 14.84
N ILE A 7 -29.16 14.85 14.23
CA ILE A 7 -28.25 13.98 13.46
C ILE A 7 -27.65 14.74 12.27
N PHE A 8 -28.46 15.53 11.54
CA PHE A 8 -27.98 16.32 10.40
C PHE A 8 -26.98 17.40 10.84
N CYS A 9 -27.23 18.09 11.95
CA CYS A 9 -26.27 19.04 12.52
C CYS A 9 -24.96 18.37 12.93
N THR A 10 -25.00 17.19 13.57
CA THR A 10 -23.78 16.48 13.97
C THR A 10 -22.93 16.04 12.77
N ILE A 11 -23.56 15.60 11.68
CA ILE A 11 -22.88 15.24 10.42
C ILE A 11 -22.27 16.49 9.74
N LEU A 12 -22.95 17.64 9.79
CA LEU A 12 -22.43 18.88 9.23
C LEU A 12 -21.22 19.41 10.04
N LEU A 13 -21.21 19.21 11.36
CA LEU A 13 -20.14 19.64 12.26
C LEU A 13 -18.86 18.79 12.12
N SER A 14 -18.96 17.51 11.75
CA SER A 14 -17.80 16.66 11.50
C SER A 14 -17.17 16.84 10.12
N ALA A 15 -17.87 17.48 9.18
CA ALA A 15 -17.39 17.70 7.81
C ALA A 15 -16.31 18.80 7.68
N PHE A 16 -16.01 19.54 8.75
CA PHE A 16 -15.07 20.68 8.74
C PHE A 16 -13.83 20.50 9.62
N VAL A 17 -13.55 19.29 10.11
CA VAL A 17 -12.35 19.05 10.92
C VAL A 17 -11.17 18.76 9.99
N PHE A 18 -10.43 19.80 9.60
CA PHE A 18 -9.14 19.65 8.96
C PHE A 18 -8.09 19.33 10.03
N ALA A 19 -7.77 18.04 10.20
CA ALA A 19 -6.61 17.60 10.97
C ALA A 19 -5.35 17.66 10.09
N GLN A 20 -4.96 18.85 9.63
CA GLN A 20 -3.68 19.03 8.96
C GLN A 20 -2.60 19.28 10.02
N SER A 21 -1.52 18.50 9.98
CA SER A 21 -0.33 18.82 10.76
C SER A 21 0.18 20.19 10.31
N PRO A 22 0.53 21.10 11.21
CA PRO A 22 1.16 22.36 10.83
C PRO A 22 2.40 22.07 9.97
N GLU A 23 2.47 22.66 8.77
CA GLU A 23 3.59 22.53 7.82
C GLU A 23 4.75 23.42 8.24
N LYS A 24 5.25 23.21 9.47
CA LYS A 24 6.29 24.02 10.10
C LYS A 24 7.19 23.17 10.99
N LEU A 25 8.43 23.60 11.19
CA LEU A 25 9.38 22.96 12.10
C LEU A 25 9.79 23.92 13.22
N SER A 26 9.70 23.50 14.48
CA SER A 26 10.22 24.29 15.60
C SER A 26 11.74 24.35 15.58
N TYR A 27 12.31 25.55 15.72
CA TYR A 27 13.75 25.76 15.81
C TYR A 27 14.09 26.73 16.95
N GLN A 28 15.14 26.40 17.70
CA GLN A 28 15.66 27.23 18.78
C GLN A 28 17.18 27.33 18.70
N ALA A 29 17.70 28.54 18.91
CA ALA A 29 19.13 28.80 18.92
C ALA A 29 19.49 29.89 19.93
N VAL A 30 20.68 29.79 20.51
CA VAL A 30 21.26 30.84 21.35
C VAL A 30 22.23 31.63 20.49
N ILE A 31 22.04 32.95 20.43
CA ILE A 31 22.78 33.85 19.55
C ILE A 31 23.91 34.53 20.33
N ARG A 32 25.11 34.42 19.78
CA ARG A 32 26.33 35.05 20.29
C ARG A 32 27.01 35.82 19.19
N ASP A 33 27.46 37.03 19.48
CA ASP A 33 28.22 37.85 18.54
C ASP A 33 29.65 37.32 18.32
N THR A 34 30.43 38.03 17.50
CA THR A 34 31.84 37.70 17.21
C THR A 34 32.76 37.77 18.43
N GLY A 35 32.35 38.49 19.49
CA GLY A 35 33.01 38.53 20.79
C GLY A 35 32.58 37.39 21.72
N ASN A 36 31.75 36.46 21.26
CA ASN A 36 31.13 35.38 22.04
C ASN A 36 30.18 35.89 23.14
N ILE A 37 29.74 37.15 23.04
CA ILE A 37 28.81 37.78 23.97
C ILE A 37 27.38 37.45 23.53
N LEU A 38 26.51 37.17 24.50
CA LEU A 38 25.09 36.92 24.22
C LEU A 38 24.42 38.18 23.67
N VAL A 39 23.77 38.04 22.51
CA VAL A 39 22.88 39.05 21.94
C VAL A 39 21.55 38.94 22.68
N LYS A 40 21.17 39.92 23.50
CA LYS A 40 20.02 39.83 24.42
C LYS A 40 18.98 40.92 24.14
N ASN A 41 17.70 40.56 24.19
CA ASN A 41 16.58 41.50 24.03
C ASN A 41 16.70 42.39 22.78
N GLN A 42 17.30 41.84 21.73
CA GLN A 42 17.65 42.53 20.50
C GLN A 42 16.96 41.82 19.33
N THR A 43 16.37 42.60 18.42
CA THR A 43 15.88 42.09 17.14
C THR A 43 17.06 41.75 16.26
N ILE A 44 17.04 40.54 15.71
CA ILE A 44 18.05 40.04 14.78
C ILE A 44 17.40 39.70 13.45
N GLU A 45 18.21 39.43 12.43
CA GLU A 45 17.73 38.84 11.20
C GLU A 45 18.37 37.48 10.96
N ILE A 46 17.57 36.49 10.58
CA ILE A 46 18.03 35.13 10.29
C ILE A 46 17.49 34.69 8.94
N GLN A 47 18.38 34.19 8.09
CA GLN A 47 18.02 33.42 6.90
C GLN A 47 18.15 31.94 7.22
N ILE A 48 17.13 31.17 6.85
CA ILE A 48 17.09 29.72 6.98
C ILE A 48 17.02 29.12 5.59
N SER A 49 17.92 28.17 5.30
CA SER A 49 17.89 27.36 4.09
C SER A 49 17.76 25.89 4.43
N ILE A 50 16.89 25.16 3.73
CA ILE A 50 16.86 23.69 3.74
C ILE A 50 17.69 23.21 2.55
N LEU A 51 18.80 22.53 2.84
CA LEU A 51 19.69 21.97 1.83
C LEU A 51 19.43 20.47 1.66
N GLN A 52 19.46 19.96 0.43
CA GLN A 52 19.30 18.54 0.14
C GLN A 52 20.64 17.84 -0.15
N GLY A 53 20.81 16.63 0.39
CA GLY A 53 21.91 15.72 0.08
C GLY A 53 23.19 15.92 0.89
N SER A 54 23.60 17.17 1.15
CA SER A 54 24.80 17.46 1.96
C SER A 54 24.75 18.84 2.64
N VAL A 55 25.73 19.12 3.52
CA VAL A 55 25.92 20.43 4.17
C VAL A 55 26.18 21.58 3.20
N SER A 56 26.57 21.28 1.96
CA SER A 56 26.75 22.23 0.85
C SER A 56 25.83 21.89 -0.32
N GLY A 57 24.72 21.21 -0.04
CA GLY A 57 23.73 20.79 -1.02
C GLY A 57 22.95 21.96 -1.63
N THR A 58 22.09 21.65 -2.59
CA THR A 58 21.20 22.66 -3.18
C THR A 58 20.14 23.07 -2.17
N ALA A 59 19.90 24.37 -2.02
CA ALA A 59 18.80 24.88 -1.21
C ALA A 59 17.47 24.63 -1.92
N VAL A 60 16.64 23.77 -1.33
CA VAL A 60 15.28 23.46 -1.84
C VAL A 60 14.24 24.42 -1.30
N TYR A 61 14.54 25.11 -0.20
CA TYR A 61 13.71 26.13 0.41
C TYR A 61 14.57 27.15 1.16
N VAL A 62 14.21 28.44 1.07
CA VAL A 62 14.87 29.55 1.76
C VAL A 62 13.83 30.54 2.26
N GLU A 63 13.94 30.93 3.53
CA GLU A 63 13.12 31.98 4.15
C GLU A 63 13.98 32.92 5.01
N THR A 64 13.45 34.11 5.30
CA THR A 64 13.99 35.04 6.29
C THR A 64 13.00 35.30 7.43
N GLN A 65 13.53 35.53 8.63
CA GLN A 65 12.77 35.90 9.81
C GLN A 65 13.49 36.99 10.62
N THR A 66 12.72 37.79 11.36
CA THR A 66 13.23 38.90 12.20
C THR A 66 12.85 38.74 13.68
N PRO A 67 13.24 37.63 14.35
CA PRO A 67 12.87 37.39 15.73
C PRO A 67 13.65 38.31 16.71
N ALA A 68 13.10 38.47 17.92
CA ALA A 68 13.83 39.07 19.04
C ALA A 68 14.43 38.00 19.95
N THR A 69 15.70 38.19 20.33
CA THR A 69 16.37 37.38 21.35
C THR A 69 15.78 37.67 22.74
N ASN A 70 15.73 36.67 23.64
CA ASN A 70 15.34 36.92 25.03
C ASN A 70 16.54 37.30 25.92
N SER A 71 16.34 37.39 27.24
CA SER A 71 17.40 37.73 28.21
C SER A 71 18.57 36.74 28.27
N ASN A 72 18.37 35.52 27.76
CA ASN A 72 19.38 34.46 27.64
C ASN A 72 19.99 34.40 26.23
N GLY A 73 19.61 35.31 25.33
CA GLY A 73 20.02 35.31 23.93
C GLY A 73 19.39 34.20 23.08
N LEU A 74 18.32 33.58 23.57
CA LEU A 74 17.60 32.53 22.86
C LEU A 74 16.60 33.14 21.87
N VAL A 75 16.56 32.60 20.66
CA VAL A 75 15.46 32.75 19.70
C VAL A 75 14.66 31.46 19.59
N SER A 76 13.35 31.60 19.37
CA SER A 76 12.44 30.49 19.12
C SER A 76 11.59 30.86 17.91
N ILE A 77 11.72 30.09 16.84
CA ILE A 77 11.06 30.34 15.56
C ILE A 77 10.41 29.06 15.02
N GLU A 78 9.52 29.24 14.05
CA GLU A 78 8.91 28.15 13.29
C GLU A 78 9.39 28.26 11.84
N ILE A 79 10.22 27.32 11.40
CA ILE A 79 10.69 27.24 10.02
C ILE A 79 9.51 26.86 9.12
N GLY A 80 9.33 27.57 8.01
CA GLY A 80 8.15 27.46 7.13
C GLY A 80 7.09 28.54 7.42
N GLY A 81 7.30 29.36 8.46
CA GLY A 81 6.45 30.49 8.81
C GLY A 81 7.05 31.87 8.50
N GLY A 82 8.25 31.92 7.92
CA GLY A 82 8.97 33.15 7.60
C GLY A 82 8.54 33.81 6.28
N THR A 83 9.29 34.84 5.88
CA THR A 83 9.15 35.43 4.55
C THR A 83 9.92 34.58 3.55
N VAL A 84 9.20 33.93 2.63
CA VAL A 84 9.81 33.05 1.63
C VAL A 84 10.69 33.87 0.67
N VAL A 85 11.94 33.44 0.51
CA VAL A 85 12.87 33.96 -0.49
C VAL A 85 12.82 33.09 -1.75
N SER A 86 12.81 31.77 -1.59
CA SER A 86 12.71 30.81 -2.70
C SER A 86 12.22 29.44 -2.25
N GLY A 87 11.63 28.68 -3.18
CA GLY A 87 11.08 27.34 -2.91
C GLY A 87 9.68 27.37 -2.31
N ASP A 88 9.14 26.18 -2.05
CA ASP A 88 7.84 25.98 -1.41
C ASP A 88 8.01 24.90 -0.33
N PHE A 89 7.78 25.28 0.93
CA PHE A 89 7.96 24.39 2.08
C PHE A 89 7.04 23.17 2.01
N THR A 90 5.83 23.37 1.48
CA THR A 90 4.78 22.33 1.39
C THR A 90 5.07 21.31 0.29
N ALA A 91 5.90 21.70 -0.68
CA ALA A 91 6.30 20.87 -1.82
C ALA A 91 7.60 20.07 -1.57
N ILE A 92 8.23 20.19 -0.40
CA ILE A 92 9.45 19.44 -0.09
C ILE A 92 9.12 17.95 0.07
N ASP A 93 9.68 17.12 -0.82
CA ASP A 93 9.57 15.66 -0.71
C ASP A 93 10.53 15.12 0.36
N TRP A 94 10.10 15.16 1.62
CA TRP A 94 10.86 14.71 2.78
C TRP A 94 11.34 13.24 2.71
N ALA A 95 10.81 12.42 1.80
CA ALA A 95 11.27 11.04 1.59
C ALA A 95 12.62 10.96 0.83
N THR A 96 13.01 12.04 0.14
CA THR A 96 14.24 12.10 -0.68
C THR A 96 15.44 12.70 0.07
N GLY A 97 15.44 12.55 1.40
CA GLY A 97 16.54 12.99 2.27
C GLY A 97 17.89 12.34 1.94
N PRO A 98 18.98 12.77 2.59
CA PRO A 98 19.01 13.60 3.80
C PRO A 98 18.83 15.11 3.53
N TYR A 99 18.34 15.82 4.54
CA TYR A 99 18.19 17.28 4.54
C TYR A 99 19.01 17.94 5.65
N PHE A 100 19.37 19.20 5.45
CA PHE A 100 20.16 19.99 6.38
C PHE A 100 19.52 21.37 6.57
N ILE A 101 19.50 21.89 7.79
CA ILE A 101 19.19 23.29 8.06
C ILE A 101 20.50 24.07 8.05
N LYS A 102 20.59 25.06 7.18
CA LYS A 102 21.60 26.11 7.22
C LYS A 102 20.97 27.38 7.78
N THR A 103 21.62 27.99 8.75
CA THR A 103 21.25 29.30 9.31
C THR A 103 22.35 30.32 9.06
N GLU A 104 21.94 31.53 8.71
CA GLU A 104 22.81 32.68 8.49
C GLU A 104 22.19 33.85 9.26
N THR A 105 22.92 34.43 10.21
CA THR A 105 22.38 35.39 11.18
C THR A 105 23.14 36.70 11.17
N ASP A 106 22.37 37.78 11.13
CA ASP A 106 22.77 39.15 11.38
C ASP A 106 22.38 39.49 12.83
N PRO A 107 23.36 39.48 13.76
CA PRO A 107 23.10 39.61 15.20
C PRO A 107 22.68 41.02 15.65
N ASP A 108 22.87 42.06 14.83
CA ASP A 108 22.41 43.41 15.15
C ASP A 108 21.19 43.85 14.32
N GLY A 109 20.88 43.09 13.26
CA GLY A 109 19.73 43.32 12.38
C GLY A 109 19.85 44.61 11.56
N THR A 110 21.03 45.23 11.53
CA THR A 110 21.25 46.54 10.90
C THR A 110 21.55 46.42 9.41
N THR A 111 21.90 45.23 8.93
CA THR A 111 22.31 45.01 7.54
C THR A 111 21.14 44.67 6.64
N GLY A 112 19.96 44.42 7.21
CA GLY A 112 18.74 44.07 6.45
C GLY A 112 18.91 42.82 5.60
N GLY A 113 19.64 41.82 6.11
CA GLY A 113 19.82 40.53 5.45
C GLY A 113 20.86 40.53 4.33
N VAL A 114 21.66 41.60 4.23
CA VAL A 114 22.69 41.72 3.19
C VAL A 114 24.00 41.07 3.62
N SER A 115 24.30 41.04 4.92
CA SER A 115 25.51 40.38 5.44
C SER A 115 25.25 39.63 6.74
N TYR A 116 25.61 38.34 6.74
CA TYR A 116 25.46 37.46 7.89
C TYR A 116 26.84 37.15 8.48
N SER A 117 27.02 37.35 9.78
CA SER A 117 28.30 37.14 10.47
C SER A 117 28.38 35.78 11.18
N ILE A 118 27.24 35.17 11.47
CA ILE A 118 27.13 33.88 12.13
C ILE A 118 26.50 32.89 11.15
N THR A 119 27.18 31.77 10.88
CA THR A 119 26.65 30.72 10.00
C THR A 119 26.78 29.35 10.64
N GLY A 120 25.77 28.51 10.43
CA GLY A 120 25.74 27.14 10.94
C GLY A 120 25.00 26.22 9.98
N THR A 121 25.38 24.94 9.95
CA THR A 121 24.67 23.92 9.18
C THR A 121 24.58 22.64 9.99
N SER A 122 23.37 22.10 10.15
CA SER A 122 23.11 20.86 10.87
C SER A 122 22.18 19.95 10.06
N GLN A 123 22.34 18.64 10.20
CA GLN A 123 21.44 17.68 9.56
C GLN A 123 20.08 17.66 10.27
N LEU A 124 18.99 17.58 9.50
CA LEU A 124 17.68 17.24 10.00
C LEU A 124 17.62 15.74 10.30
N LEU A 125 17.52 15.39 11.58
CA LEU A 125 17.34 14.02 12.04
C LEU A 125 15.88 13.77 12.41
N SER A 126 15.46 12.51 12.29
CA SER A 126 14.11 12.09 12.66
C SER A 126 13.83 12.33 14.15
N VAL A 127 12.70 12.94 14.46
CA VAL A 127 12.17 13.05 15.84
C VAL A 127 11.37 11.79 16.20
N PRO A 128 11.19 11.45 17.49
CA PRO A 128 10.48 10.22 17.90
C PRO A 128 9.08 10.04 17.30
N TYR A 129 8.34 11.13 17.10
CA TYR A 129 7.02 11.09 16.45
C TYR A 129 7.12 10.78 14.95
N ALA A 130 8.15 11.27 14.26
CA ALA A 130 8.41 10.95 12.86
C ALA A 130 8.83 9.48 12.68
N LEU A 131 9.61 8.92 13.61
CA LEU A 131 9.96 7.48 13.63
C LEU A 131 8.72 6.60 13.89
N TYR A 132 7.75 7.09 14.67
CA TYR A 132 6.47 6.41 14.84
C TYR A 132 5.59 6.54 13.59
N ALA A 133 5.60 7.71 12.93
CA ALA A 133 4.88 7.96 11.69
C ALA A 133 5.42 7.14 10.51
N GLU A 134 6.72 6.82 10.45
CA GLU A 134 7.29 5.88 9.47
C GLU A 134 6.58 4.52 9.49
N LYS A 135 6.20 4.04 10.68
CA LYS A 135 5.43 2.80 10.83
C LYS A 135 3.96 2.94 10.42
N ALA A 136 3.46 4.17 10.33
CA ALA A 136 2.07 4.50 9.99
C ALA A 136 1.89 4.96 8.53
N GLY A 137 2.95 5.46 7.88
CA GLY A 137 2.96 5.99 6.51
C GLY A 137 2.73 4.95 5.42
N THR A 138 2.76 3.66 5.76
CA THR A 138 2.40 2.53 4.88
C THR A 138 0.89 2.29 4.76
N ALA A 139 0.07 3.30 5.07
CA ALA A 139 -1.39 3.23 4.99
C ALA A 139 -1.92 3.45 3.56
N THR A 140 -1.53 2.56 2.65
CA THR A 140 -2.44 1.97 1.66
C THR A 140 -2.37 0.46 1.83
N GLY A 141 -3.04 -0.08 2.86
CA GLY A 141 -3.16 -1.54 3.03
C GLY A 141 -1.99 -2.28 3.69
N GLY A 142 -1.28 -1.66 4.64
CA GLY A 142 -0.86 -2.35 5.87
C GLY A 142 0.30 -3.34 5.85
N GLY A 143 1.18 -3.37 4.84
CA GLY A 143 2.28 -4.35 4.82
C GLY A 143 3.60 -3.96 4.16
N ASN A 144 3.74 -2.77 3.55
CA ASN A 144 4.89 -2.45 2.68
C ASN A 144 5.11 -3.55 1.62
N PHE A 145 4.06 -3.86 0.85
CA PHE A 145 4.12 -4.84 -0.23
C PHE A 145 4.88 -4.26 -1.43
N SER A 146 5.67 -5.09 -2.10
CA SER A 146 6.34 -4.78 -3.36
C SER A 146 5.36 -4.82 -4.53
N HIS A 147 4.35 -5.68 -4.43
CA HIS A 147 3.26 -5.81 -5.38
C HIS A 147 1.95 -5.19 -4.88
N TYR A 148 0.99 -5.02 -5.79
CA TYR A 148 -0.35 -4.55 -5.45
C TYR A 148 -1.47 -5.37 -6.11
N ILE A 149 -2.64 -5.38 -5.48
CA ILE A 149 -3.83 -6.08 -6.02
C ILE A 149 -4.26 -5.41 -7.32
N GLY A 150 -4.41 -6.19 -8.39
CA GLY A 150 -4.70 -5.73 -9.75
C GLY A 150 -3.46 -5.54 -10.63
N GLU A 151 -2.25 -5.75 -10.10
CA GLU A 151 -1.02 -5.76 -10.90
C GLU A 151 -0.97 -6.97 -11.83
N GLN A 152 -0.48 -6.75 -13.06
CA GLN A 152 -0.14 -7.84 -13.98
C GLN A 152 1.24 -8.40 -13.61
N TYR A 153 1.25 -9.57 -13.00
CA TYR A 153 2.47 -10.22 -12.49
C TYR A 153 2.37 -11.74 -12.63
N GLY A 154 3.50 -12.42 -12.82
CA GLY A 154 3.55 -13.87 -12.83
C GLY A 154 2.63 -14.53 -13.87
N GLY A 155 2.45 -13.92 -15.03
CA GLY A 155 1.60 -14.44 -16.10
C GLY A 155 0.09 -14.21 -15.93
N GLY A 156 -0.33 -13.50 -14.88
CA GLY A 156 -1.73 -13.23 -14.57
C GLY A 156 -1.95 -11.90 -13.86
N VAL A 157 -3.02 -11.80 -13.07
CA VAL A 157 -3.34 -10.63 -12.24
C VAL A 157 -3.34 -11.00 -10.76
N ILE A 158 -2.61 -10.24 -9.94
CA ILE A 158 -2.59 -10.45 -8.48
C ILE A 158 -3.95 -10.11 -7.89
N PHE A 159 -4.56 -11.04 -7.15
CA PHE A 159 -5.85 -10.81 -6.47
C PHE A 159 -5.80 -10.92 -4.95
N HIS A 160 -4.69 -11.40 -4.39
CA HIS A 160 -4.47 -11.45 -2.96
C HIS A 160 -2.97 -11.35 -2.65
N LEU A 161 -2.63 -10.69 -1.53
CA LEU A 161 -1.27 -10.52 -1.03
C LEU A 161 -1.26 -10.67 0.48
N TRP A 162 -0.23 -11.34 1.01
CA TRP A 162 0.04 -11.41 2.45
C TRP A 162 1.53 -11.52 2.73
N LYS A 163 1.93 -11.21 3.96
CA LYS A 163 3.28 -11.47 4.43
C LYS A 163 3.26 -12.57 5.47
N ASP A 164 4.23 -13.47 5.39
CA ASP A 164 4.42 -14.45 6.45
C ASP A 164 5.11 -13.84 7.67
N ASN A 165 5.34 -14.67 8.69
CA ASN A 165 5.96 -14.30 9.96
C ASN A 165 7.40 -13.77 9.81
N THR A 166 8.04 -14.00 8.65
CA THR A 166 9.38 -13.52 8.31
C THR A 166 9.36 -12.21 7.51
N GLY A 167 8.17 -11.74 7.14
CA GLY A 167 7.99 -10.57 6.28
C GLY A 167 8.14 -10.86 4.79
N THR A 168 8.31 -12.14 4.41
CA THR A 168 8.33 -12.55 3.00
C THR A 168 6.95 -12.34 2.42
N GLU A 169 6.91 -11.71 1.25
CA GLU A 169 5.68 -11.43 0.52
C GLU A 169 5.27 -12.64 -0.30
N HIS A 170 3.99 -12.95 -0.20
CA HIS A 170 3.33 -14.01 -0.94
C HIS A 170 2.09 -13.45 -1.61
N GLY A 171 1.67 -14.07 -2.71
CA GLY A 171 0.47 -13.64 -3.42
C GLY A 171 -0.22 -14.73 -4.21
N LEU A 172 -1.50 -14.49 -4.49
CA LEU A 172 -2.28 -15.31 -5.41
C LEU A 172 -2.54 -14.55 -6.70
N VAL A 173 -2.33 -15.25 -7.82
CA VAL A 173 -2.39 -14.71 -9.17
C VAL A 173 -3.46 -15.45 -9.96
N LEU A 174 -4.36 -14.70 -10.60
CA LEU A 174 -5.43 -15.21 -11.45
C LEU A 174 -4.96 -15.30 -12.90
N ALA A 175 -5.24 -16.42 -13.59
CA ALA A 175 -4.98 -16.54 -15.01
C ALA A 175 -5.74 -15.48 -15.84
N LEU A 176 -5.15 -15.02 -16.94
CA LEU A 176 -5.74 -13.97 -17.79
C LEU A 176 -7.01 -14.44 -18.51
N VAL A 177 -7.17 -15.74 -18.72
CA VAL A 177 -8.31 -16.34 -19.43
C VAL A 177 -8.87 -17.55 -18.69
N ASP A 178 -10.15 -17.87 -18.93
CA ASP A 178 -10.73 -19.15 -18.49
C ASP A 178 -10.09 -20.31 -19.26
N GLN A 179 -9.73 -21.39 -18.56
CA GLN A 179 -9.20 -22.60 -19.19
C GLN A 179 -10.31 -23.45 -19.82
N GLY A 180 -11.56 -23.29 -19.37
CA GLY A 180 -12.71 -23.92 -19.98
C GLY A 180 -14.04 -23.43 -19.40
N SER A 181 -15.07 -23.34 -20.22
CA SER A 181 -16.42 -22.87 -19.85
C SER A 181 -17.42 -24.02 -19.60
N SER A 182 -17.01 -25.27 -19.78
CA SER A 182 -17.87 -26.46 -19.65
C SER A 182 -17.06 -27.68 -19.23
N GLN A 183 -16.50 -27.61 -18.03
CA GLN A 183 -15.66 -28.68 -17.48
C GLN A 183 -16.42 -29.42 -16.38
N THR A 184 -16.33 -30.75 -16.36
CA THR A 184 -16.71 -31.56 -15.20
C THR A 184 -15.65 -31.46 -14.12
N TRP A 185 -16.04 -31.62 -12.85
CA TRP A 185 -15.10 -31.51 -11.74
C TRP A 185 -14.01 -32.59 -11.82
N SER A 186 -14.40 -33.84 -12.07
CA SER A 186 -13.51 -34.99 -12.29
C SER A 186 -14.25 -36.11 -13.03
N ASN A 187 -13.53 -36.97 -13.76
CA ASN A 187 -14.10 -38.23 -14.27
C ASN A 187 -14.40 -39.25 -13.17
N ILE A 188 -13.85 -39.05 -11.96
CA ILE A 188 -14.18 -39.84 -10.78
C ILE A 188 -15.26 -39.12 -9.97
N THR A 189 -16.51 -39.55 -10.14
CA THR A 189 -17.70 -38.83 -9.64
C THR A 189 -18.40 -39.49 -8.47
N SER A 190 -17.99 -40.70 -8.08
CA SER A 190 -18.64 -41.50 -7.02
C SER A 190 -17.69 -41.93 -5.89
N THR A 191 -16.40 -41.58 -6.01
CA THR A 191 -15.39 -41.84 -4.99
C THR A 191 -14.96 -40.51 -4.39
N MET A 192 -14.87 -40.48 -3.06
CA MET A 192 -14.41 -39.33 -2.31
C MET A 192 -12.88 -39.27 -2.34
N VAL A 193 -12.30 -38.11 -2.62
CA VAL A 193 -10.85 -37.88 -2.39
C VAL A 193 -10.59 -37.82 -0.88
N GLY A 194 -11.52 -37.20 -0.15
CA GLY A 194 -11.48 -37.04 1.29
C GLY A 194 -10.67 -35.83 1.71
N ILE A 195 -10.08 -35.89 2.91
CA ILE A 195 -9.42 -34.76 3.56
C ILE A 195 -8.35 -34.07 2.68
N SER A 196 -7.73 -34.81 1.77
CA SER A 196 -6.72 -34.31 0.84
C SER A 196 -7.26 -33.36 -0.25
N ALA A 197 -8.59 -33.32 -0.49
CA ALA A 197 -9.22 -32.37 -1.40
C ALA A 197 -10.31 -31.51 -0.73
N GLN A 198 -10.46 -31.58 0.60
CA GLN A 198 -11.47 -30.82 1.33
C GLN A 198 -10.94 -29.51 1.92
N SER A 199 -9.65 -29.19 1.72
CA SER A 199 -9.10 -27.93 2.20
C SER A 199 -9.81 -26.76 1.51
N PRO A 200 -10.30 -25.75 2.23
CA PRO A 200 -10.97 -24.64 1.59
C PRO A 200 -9.99 -23.59 1.06
N TRP A 201 -8.71 -23.59 1.48
CA TRP A 201 -7.71 -22.57 1.12
C TRP A 201 -6.45 -23.12 0.44
N ASP A 202 -6.30 -24.44 0.32
CA ASP A 202 -5.11 -25.07 -0.28
C ASP A 202 -5.44 -25.70 -1.63
N GLY A 203 -5.72 -24.84 -2.62
CA GLY A 203 -6.14 -25.28 -3.95
C GLY A 203 -5.12 -26.17 -4.65
N LEU A 204 -3.83 -25.93 -4.40
CA LEU A 204 -2.74 -26.70 -5.01
C LEU A 204 -2.73 -28.14 -4.50
N ASN A 205 -2.73 -28.36 -3.17
CA ASN A 205 -2.75 -29.72 -2.63
C ASN A 205 -4.05 -30.45 -2.98
N ASN A 206 -5.19 -29.76 -2.96
CA ASN A 206 -6.45 -30.33 -3.42
C ASN A 206 -6.36 -30.79 -4.88
N SER A 207 -5.83 -29.93 -5.77
CA SER A 207 -5.70 -30.24 -7.20
C SER A 207 -4.83 -31.48 -7.43
N ASN A 208 -3.70 -31.57 -6.72
CA ASN A 208 -2.82 -32.73 -6.76
C ASN A 208 -3.50 -34.00 -6.26
N ALA A 209 -4.28 -33.92 -5.19
CA ALA A 209 -5.03 -35.06 -4.66
C ALA A 209 -6.14 -35.55 -5.62
N ILE A 210 -6.80 -34.62 -6.33
CA ILE A 210 -7.81 -34.96 -7.33
C ILE A 210 -7.21 -35.80 -8.46
N VAL A 211 -6.06 -35.39 -9.00
CA VAL A 211 -5.41 -36.10 -10.12
C VAL A 211 -4.71 -37.39 -9.69
N ALA A 212 -4.43 -37.56 -8.41
CA ALA A 212 -3.80 -38.76 -7.86
C ALA A 212 -4.77 -39.94 -7.65
N GLN A 213 -6.08 -39.75 -7.86
CA GLN A 213 -7.06 -40.82 -7.70
C GLN A 213 -6.85 -41.95 -8.71
N SER A 214 -7.01 -43.19 -8.25
CA SER A 214 -6.96 -44.36 -9.14
C SER A 214 -8.03 -44.27 -10.22
N GLY A 215 -7.62 -44.40 -11.49
CA GLY A 215 -8.51 -44.30 -12.65
C GLY A 215 -8.80 -42.86 -13.11
N HIS A 216 -8.17 -41.85 -12.50
CA HIS A 216 -8.26 -40.47 -12.96
C HIS A 216 -7.69 -40.33 -14.37
N THR A 217 -8.41 -39.62 -15.24
CA THR A 217 -7.97 -39.31 -16.61
C THR A 217 -8.18 -37.83 -16.96
N THR A 218 -9.26 -37.21 -16.46
CA THR A 218 -9.66 -35.84 -16.81
C THR A 218 -10.35 -35.16 -15.63
N SER A 219 -10.00 -33.91 -15.34
CA SER A 219 -10.66 -33.08 -14.33
C SER A 219 -10.40 -31.60 -14.58
N ALA A 220 -11.21 -30.73 -13.97
CA ALA A 220 -10.90 -29.30 -13.88
C ALA A 220 -9.53 -29.04 -13.24
N ALA A 221 -9.15 -29.83 -12.22
CA ALA A 221 -7.84 -29.74 -11.59
C ALA A 221 -6.70 -30.07 -12.55
N LYS A 222 -6.84 -31.15 -13.35
CA LYS A 222 -5.84 -31.53 -14.35
C LYS A 222 -5.68 -30.46 -15.43
N LEU A 223 -6.79 -29.85 -15.86
CA LEU A 223 -6.76 -28.77 -16.83
C LEU A 223 -5.93 -27.56 -16.34
N CYS A 224 -6.01 -27.23 -15.04
CA CYS A 224 -5.18 -26.18 -14.46
C CYS A 224 -3.72 -26.63 -14.25
N LEU A 225 -3.48 -27.84 -13.75
CA LEU A 225 -2.13 -28.35 -13.48
C LEU A 225 -1.30 -28.56 -14.75
N ASP A 226 -1.94 -28.89 -15.87
CA ASP A 226 -1.26 -29.03 -17.17
C ASP A 226 -1.04 -27.66 -17.87
N LEU A 227 -1.56 -26.55 -17.32
CA LEU A 227 -1.49 -25.23 -17.95
C LEU A 227 -0.07 -24.67 -17.92
N VAL A 228 0.41 -24.27 -19.10
CA VAL A 228 1.60 -23.41 -19.24
C VAL A 228 1.16 -22.10 -19.88
N SER A 229 1.22 -21.01 -19.10
CA SER A 229 0.75 -19.68 -19.53
C SER A 229 1.56 -18.57 -18.88
N GLY A 230 1.86 -17.52 -19.63
CA GLY A 230 2.60 -16.35 -19.14
C GLY A 230 4.00 -16.68 -18.62
N GLY A 231 4.62 -17.73 -19.15
CA GLY A 231 5.93 -18.23 -18.70
C GLY A 231 5.90 -19.06 -17.41
N GLN A 232 4.72 -19.39 -16.88
CA GLN A 232 4.53 -20.15 -15.64
C GLN A 232 3.84 -21.49 -15.90
N SER A 233 4.12 -22.49 -15.05
CA SER A 233 3.63 -23.87 -15.16
C SER A 233 3.16 -24.47 -13.82
N ASP A 234 2.97 -23.62 -12.81
CA ASP A 234 2.59 -23.95 -11.43
C ASP A 234 1.13 -23.54 -11.14
N TRP A 235 0.29 -23.57 -12.17
CA TRP A 235 -1.12 -23.23 -12.11
C TRP A 235 -1.93 -24.39 -11.48
N TYR A 236 -2.98 -24.06 -10.73
CA TYR A 236 -3.86 -25.03 -10.09
C TYR A 236 -5.32 -24.54 -10.02
N LEU A 237 -6.24 -25.48 -9.75
CA LEU A 237 -7.65 -25.14 -9.53
C LEU A 237 -7.79 -24.54 -8.13
N PRO A 238 -8.28 -23.29 -7.98
CA PRO A 238 -8.37 -22.63 -6.68
C PRO A 238 -9.28 -23.39 -5.70
N GLY A 239 -8.91 -23.39 -4.43
CA GLY A 239 -9.79 -23.71 -3.32
C GLY A 239 -10.91 -22.69 -3.17
N ILE A 240 -11.98 -23.07 -2.48
CA ILE A 240 -13.19 -22.23 -2.41
C ILE A 240 -12.96 -20.87 -1.73
N GLN A 241 -12.04 -20.80 -0.75
CA GLN A 241 -11.68 -19.53 -0.10
C GLN A 241 -10.72 -18.70 -0.96
N GLU A 242 -9.94 -19.30 -1.85
CA GLU A 242 -9.15 -18.53 -2.82
C GLU A 242 -10.08 -17.83 -3.82
N LEU A 243 -11.15 -18.49 -4.27
CA LEU A 243 -12.22 -17.85 -5.07
C LEU A 243 -12.95 -16.75 -4.28
N ASN A 244 -13.18 -16.97 -2.97
CA ASN A 244 -13.78 -15.96 -2.11
C ASN A 244 -12.89 -14.71 -1.95
N MET A 245 -11.57 -14.89 -1.80
CA MET A 245 -10.60 -13.78 -1.78
C MET A 245 -10.57 -13.01 -3.10
N LEU A 246 -10.61 -13.72 -4.24
CA LEU A 246 -10.77 -13.10 -5.55
C LEU A 246 -12.07 -12.27 -5.62
N CYS A 247 -13.17 -12.80 -5.10
CA CYS A 247 -14.44 -12.09 -5.05
C CYS A 247 -14.37 -10.80 -4.21
N GLY A 248 -13.64 -10.81 -3.09
CA GLY A 248 -13.40 -9.62 -2.28
C GLY A 248 -12.72 -8.48 -3.04
N ASN A 249 -11.94 -8.81 -4.08
CA ASN A 249 -11.24 -7.85 -4.94
C ASN A 249 -11.83 -7.77 -6.36
N TYR A 250 -13.06 -8.28 -6.57
CA TYR A 250 -13.64 -8.48 -7.89
C TYR A 250 -13.58 -7.24 -8.79
N TYR A 251 -13.91 -6.06 -8.25
CA TYR A 251 -13.89 -4.80 -9.01
C TYR A 251 -12.49 -4.48 -9.55
N THR A 252 -11.48 -4.54 -8.69
CA THR A 252 -10.09 -4.24 -9.04
C THR A 252 -9.58 -5.21 -10.10
N ILE A 253 -9.87 -6.51 -9.94
CA ILE A 253 -9.44 -7.54 -10.88
C ILE A 253 -10.17 -7.43 -12.22
N SER A 254 -11.47 -7.19 -12.22
CA SER A 254 -12.25 -6.99 -13.46
C SER A 254 -11.72 -5.79 -14.25
N ARG A 255 -11.36 -4.70 -13.56
CA ARG A 255 -10.72 -3.53 -14.19
C ARG A 255 -9.33 -3.84 -14.73
N ALA A 256 -8.51 -4.57 -13.99
CA ALA A 256 -7.19 -4.98 -14.47
C ALA A 256 -7.31 -5.83 -15.74
N LEU A 257 -8.13 -6.87 -15.72
CA LEU A 257 -8.39 -7.74 -16.87
C LEU A 257 -8.90 -6.96 -18.09
N ALA A 258 -9.76 -5.95 -17.91
CA ALA A 258 -10.28 -5.15 -19.01
C ALA A 258 -9.20 -4.32 -19.74
N ASN A 259 -8.09 -4.04 -19.07
CA ASN A 259 -6.98 -3.25 -19.62
C ASN A 259 -5.83 -4.12 -20.16
N ILE A 260 -5.91 -5.45 -20.05
CA ILE A 260 -4.87 -6.37 -20.51
C ILE A 260 -5.29 -6.97 -21.86
N PRO A 261 -4.54 -6.72 -22.96
CA PRO A 261 -4.84 -7.32 -24.25
C PRO A 261 -4.87 -8.85 -24.19
N GLY A 262 -5.95 -9.45 -24.70
CA GLY A 262 -6.13 -10.90 -24.75
C GLY A 262 -6.65 -11.54 -23.45
N ALA A 263 -6.84 -10.77 -22.36
CA ALA A 263 -7.50 -11.26 -21.17
C ALA A 263 -9.02 -11.32 -21.35
N THR A 264 -9.68 -12.27 -20.65
CA THR A 264 -11.14 -12.39 -20.63
C THR A 264 -11.68 -12.05 -19.24
N GLN A 265 -12.87 -11.45 -19.18
CA GLN A 265 -13.57 -11.21 -17.92
C GLN A 265 -13.94 -12.54 -17.23
N LEU A 266 -14.26 -12.47 -15.94
CA LEU A 266 -14.89 -13.57 -15.23
C LEU A 266 -16.32 -13.71 -15.75
N ALA A 267 -16.70 -14.92 -16.15
CA ALA A 267 -18.00 -15.24 -16.71
C ALA A 267 -19.10 -15.17 -15.64
N TYR A 268 -20.32 -14.86 -16.08
CA TYR A 268 -21.52 -15.04 -15.26
C TYR A 268 -21.83 -16.54 -15.17
N GLY A 269 -21.64 -17.14 -14.00
CA GLY A 269 -21.90 -18.57 -13.81
C GLY A 269 -21.09 -19.19 -12.68
N ASN A 270 -21.23 -20.51 -12.57
CA ASN A 270 -20.48 -21.31 -11.60
C ASN A 270 -19.03 -21.49 -12.05
N TYR A 271 -18.11 -21.21 -11.15
CA TYR A 271 -16.70 -21.60 -11.24
C TYR A 271 -16.43 -22.78 -10.33
N TRP A 272 -15.75 -23.79 -10.85
CA TRP A 272 -15.27 -24.89 -10.02
C TRP A 272 -14.22 -24.40 -9.03
N SER A 273 -14.34 -24.84 -7.79
CA SER A 273 -13.22 -24.90 -6.85
C SER A 273 -12.66 -26.31 -6.78
N SER A 274 -11.44 -26.46 -6.28
CA SER A 274 -10.85 -27.76 -5.97
C SER A 274 -11.41 -28.38 -4.69
N SER A 275 -12.20 -27.64 -3.90
CA SER A 275 -12.70 -28.09 -2.59
C SER A 275 -13.86 -29.08 -2.77
N GLU A 276 -13.60 -30.35 -2.46
CA GLU A 276 -14.59 -31.42 -2.46
C GLU A 276 -15.60 -31.24 -1.32
N CYS A 277 -16.88 -31.53 -1.59
CA CYS A 277 -17.94 -31.48 -0.58
C CYS A 277 -18.34 -32.89 -0.11
N SER A 278 -18.49 -33.83 -1.05
CA SER A 278 -18.82 -35.23 -0.78
C SER A 278 -18.30 -36.14 -1.89
N ALA A 279 -18.58 -37.45 -1.80
CA ALA A 279 -18.23 -38.41 -2.84
C ALA A 279 -18.74 -38.02 -4.24
N SER A 280 -19.89 -37.33 -4.34
CA SER A 280 -20.52 -36.95 -5.61
C SER A 280 -20.65 -35.44 -5.85
N THR A 281 -20.19 -34.60 -4.92
CA THR A 281 -20.32 -33.14 -5.05
C THR A 281 -19.02 -32.40 -4.71
N ALA A 282 -18.84 -31.24 -5.33
CA ALA A 282 -17.75 -30.31 -5.04
C ALA A 282 -18.28 -28.87 -4.98
N HIS A 283 -17.51 -27.96 -4.37
CA HIS A 283 -17.94 -26.57 -4.22
C HIS A 283 -17.74 -25.77 -5.51
N VAL A 284 -18.76 -24.98 -5.86
CA VAL A 284 -18.69 -23.95 -6.91
C VAL A 284 -18.84 -22.57 -6.29
N PHE A 285 -18.28 -21.57 -6.97
CA PHE A 285 -18.43 -20.16 -6.62
C PHE A 285 -19.11 -19.39 -7.76
N GLN A 286 -20.01 -18.47 -7.42
CA GLN A 286 -20.64 -17.51 -8.35
C GLN A 286 -20.24 -16.09 -7.99
N PHE A 287 -19.48 -15.42 -8.86
CA PHE A 287 -18.97 -14.07 -8.61
C PHE A 287 -20.05 -12.98 -8.64
N ASP A 288 -21.09 -13.16 -9.48
CA ASP A 288 -22.20 -12.21 -9.61
C ASP A 288 -23.14 -12.20 -8.40
N ARG A 289 -23.21 -13.32 -7.66
CA ARG A 289 -24.05 -13.48 -6.47
C ARG A 289 -23.26 -13.57 -5.17
N THR A 290 -21.93 -13.54 -5.25
CA THR A 290 -21.01 -13.77 -4.12
C THR A 290 -21.40 -15.01 -3.31
N TYR A 291 -21.68 -16.10 -4.02
CA TYR A 291 -22.37 -17.27 -3.48
C TYR A 291 -21.57 -18.56 -3.68
N THR A 292 -21.57 -19.42 -2.67
CA THR A 292 -20.95 -20.74 -2.69
C THR A 292 -22.00 -21.81 -2.46
N GLN A 293 -21.96 -22.88 -3.25
CA GLN A 293 -22.84 -24.03 -3.10
C GLN A 293 -22.15 -25.33 -3.54
N PRO A 294 -22.57 -26.51 -3.03
CA PRO A 294 -22.21 -27.78 -3.63
C PRO A 294 -22.88 -27.94 -5.01
N SER A 295 -22.16 -28.54 -5.95
CA SER A 295 -22.66 -28.95 -7.26
C SER A 295 -22.23 -30.39 -7.55
N SER A 296 -23.00 -31.11 -8.37
CA SER A 296 -22.65 -32.47 -8.81
C SER A 296 -21.30 -32.45 -9.54
N LYS A 297 -20.41 -33.41 -9.26
CA LYS A 297 -19.12 -33.53 -9.96
C LYS A 297 -19.27 -33.74 -11.48
N GLU A 298 -20.43 -34.25 -11.90
CA GLU A 298 -20.83 -34.42 -13.31
C GLU A 298 -21.33 -33.11 -13.95
N GLY A 299 -21.63 -32.09 -13.15
CA GLY A 299 -22.04 -30.79 -13.64
C GLY A 299 -20.93 -30.11 -14.44
N ILE A 300 -21.32 -29.27 -15.39
CA ILE A 300 -20.38 -28.44 -16.16
C ILE A 300 -20.30 -27.05 -15.56
N CYS A 301 -19.09 -26.58 -15.28
CA CYS A 301 -18.83 -25.24 -14.77
C CYS A 301 -17.60 -24.63 -15.45
N SER A 302 -17.41 -23.33 -15.27
CA SER A 302 -16.20 -22.62 -15.73
C SER A 302 -15.01 -22.94 -14.84
N VAL A 303 -13.81 -22.82 -15.42
CA VAL A 303 -12.53 -23.06 -14.74
C VAL A 303 -11.62 -21.90 -15.05
N ARG A 304 -11.10 -21.26 -13.99
CA ARG A 304 -10.00 -20.32 -14.08
C ARG A 304 -8.93 -20.70 -13.07
N ALA A 305 -7.73 -20.93 -13.58
CA ALA A 305 -6.59 -21.32 -12.79
C ALA A 305 -6.05 -20.15 -11.98
N VAL A 306 -5.44 -20.49 -10.85
CA VAL A 306 -4.65 -19.57 -10.02
C VAL A 306 -3.26 -20.15 -9.81
N ARG A 307 -2.31 -19.30 -9.41
CA ARG A 307 -1.00 -19.74 -8.90
C ARG A 307 -0.61 -18.90 -7.69
N ALA A 308 0.35 -19.39 -6.93
CA ALA A 308 0.94 -18.68 -5.81
C ALA A 308 2.40 -18.29 -6.12
N PHE A 309 2.89 -17.23 -5.49
CA PHE A 309 4.32 -16.86 -5.50
C PHE A 309 4.76 -16.42 -4.11
#